data_AF-H1KT89-F1
#
_entry.id   AF-H1KT89-F1
#
_cell.length_a   1.000
_cell.length_b   1.000
_cell.length_c   1.000
_cell.angle_alpha   90.00
_cell.angle_beta   90.00
_cell.angle_gamma   90.00
#
_symmetry.space_group_name_H-M   'P 1'
#
loop_
_entity.id
_entity.type
_entity.pdbx_description
1 polymer ?
#
loop_
_entity_poly.entity_id
_entity_poly.type
_entity_poly.pdbx_seq_one_letter_code
_entity_poly.pdbx_strand_id
1 'polypeptide(L)'
;MESAAREALRTVFGHVIARQGMLIRDRTLLRRLAGILVTNRCGSDRIGALIAPWIEAVAAAQGYHRPAPQAQPVVMTVKGASASGKSTIRPYQRDLAGRIGAQWQDFAVITPDVWRKFLLDYDSLGEARRYAGPLTGHEVEIIDAKLDRYITRKAAGGRLSHLLIDRFRFDSFSTEAGSDGAGQLLTRFGQRVYLQFMITPPEETVERAWKRGEEFGRYKAVEDLLAHNVEAFTGMPRLFFTWALRRDRPVTYEFLDNSVPKGARPLTIAFGTNDAMTILDAKALLAIERYRRIDIRARAAADVYRGVADEPEAEARFLREALRQVSVVRFADRASGRVFARFESGRLVGLDPAGLAAARRDVGTARALAATGLTEQTEGVAPLDEVLCPDETSTLGAWGPEVDRAIS
;
A
#
# COMPACT_ATOMS: atom_id res chain seq x y z
N MET A 1 -6.49 -34.39 6.42
CA MET A 1 -6.88 -33.95 7.78
C MET A 1 -5.75 -34.20 8.77
N GLU A 2 -5.19 -35.41 8.80
CA GLU A 2 -4.07 -35.77 9.68
C GLU A 2 -2.82 -34.87 9.50
N SER A 3 -2.39 -34.62 8.26
CA SER A 3 -1.29 -33.68 7.98
C SER A 3 -1.54 -32.28 8.57
N ALA A 4 -2.78 -31.77 8.46
CA ALA A 4 -3.15 -30.48 9.02
C ALA A 4 -3.15 -30.48 10.56
N ALA A 5 -3.52 -31.60 11.19
CA ALA A 5 -3.46 -31.75 12.64
C ALA A 5 -2.01 -31.78 13.15
N ARG A 6 -1.12 -32.52 12.46
CA ARG A 6 0.31 -32.55 12.78
C ARG A 6 0.94 -31.16 12.66
N GLU A 7 0.62 -30.45 11.59
CA GLU A 7 1.11 -29.08 11.38
C GLU A 7 0.58 -28.11 12.44
N ALA A 8 -0.70 -28.18 12.76
CA ALA A 8 -1.29 -27.36 13.82
C ALA A 8 -0.63 -27.62 15.19
N LEU A 9 -0.38 -28.88 15.54
CA LEU A 9 0.33 -29.24 16.76
C LEU A 9 1.77 -28.71 16.74
N ARG A 10 2.49 -28.84 15.62
CA ARG A 10 3.84 -28.31 15.44
C ARG A 10 3.87 -26.79 15.65
N THR A 11 2.92 -26.06 15.04
CA THR A 11 2.78 -24.62 15.22
C THR A 11 2.52 -24.26 16.68
N VAL A 12 1.55 -24.90 17.34
CA VAL A 12 1.21 -24.62 18.74
C VAL A 12 2.40 -24.90 19.65
N PHE A 13 3.05 -26.06 19.50
CA PHE A 13 4.20 -26.43 20.31
C PHE A 13 5.36 -25.46 20.10
N GLY A 14 5.67 -25.11 18.85
CA GLY A 14 6.71 -24.13 18.52
C GLY A 14 6.46 -22.77 19.20
N HIS A 15 5.23 -22.25 19.12
CA HIS A 15 4.89 -20.96 19.74
C HIS A 15 4.93 -21.01 21.27
N VAL A 16 4.44 -22.10 21.88
CA VAL A 16 4.48 -22.28 23.33
C VAL A 16 5.93 -22.36 23.81
N ILE A 17 6.77 -23.17 23.17
CA ILE A 17 8.19 -23.31 23.53
C ILE A 17 8.92 -21.98 23.32
N ALA A 18 8.70 -21.28 22.20
CA ALA A 18 9.36 -20.00 21.93
C ALA A 18 9.01 -18.93 22.99
N ARG A 19 7.78 -18.95 23.51
CA ARG A 19 7.31 -17.93 24.46
C ARG A 19 7.53 -18.29 25.93
N GLN A 20 7.53 -19.58 26.27
CA GLN A 20 7.62 -20.07 27.66
C GLN A 20 8.95 -20.78 27.96
N GLY A 21 9.80 -21.01 26.95
CA GLY A 21 11.03 -21.79 27.07
C GLY A 21 10.82 -23.31 27.23
N MET A 22 9.57 -23.76 27.37
CA MET A 22 9.24 -25.16 27.58
C MET A 22 7.83 -25.51 27.09
N LEU A 23 7.57 -26.80 26.88
CA LEU A 23 6.23 -27.29 26.59
C LEU A 23 5.42 -27.42 27.89
N ILE A 24 4.25 -26.78 27.93
CA ILE A 24 3.31 -26.91 29.04
C ILE A 24 2.69 -28.32 29.07
N ARG A 25 2.38 -28.84 30.27
CA ARG A 25 1.78 -30.17 30.44
C ARG A 25 0.25 -30.22 30.27
N ASP A 26 -0.37 -29.13 29.83
CA ASP A 26 -1.81 -29.06 29.60
C ASP A 26 -2.18 -29.59 28.20
N ARG A 27 -2.37 -30.92 28.11
CA ARG A 27 -2.79 -31.58 26.87
C ARG A 27 -4.14 -31.07 26.36
N THR A 28 -5.04 -30.67 27.25
CA THR A 28 -6.38 -30.21 26.89
C THR A 28 -6.29 -28.86 26.18
N LEU A 29 -5.52 -27.92 26.73
CA LEU A 29 -5.27 -26.62 26.12
C LEU A 29 -4.57 -26.77 24.77
N LEU A 30 -3.50 -27.57 24.71
CA LEU A 30 -2.75 -27.81 23.48
C LEU A 30 -3.63 -28.40 22.37
N ARG A 31 -4.48 -29.37 22.71
CA ARG A 31 -5.46 -29.95 21.78
C ARG A 31 -6.49 -28.93 21.33
N ARG A 32 -6.98 -28.07 22.24
CA ARG A 32 -7.96 -27.01 21.92
C ARG A 32 -7.36 -26.00 20.94
N LEU A 33 -6.14 -25.53 21.19
CA LEU A 33 -5.42 -24.59 20.31
C LEU A 33 -5.18 -25.21 18.92
N ALA A 34 -4.68 -26.44 18.87
CA ALA A 34 -4.48 -27.13 17.59
C ALA A 34 -5.80 -27.36 16.85
N GLY A 35 -6.87 -27.71 17.58
CA GLY A 35 -8.22 -27.84 17.04
C GLY A 35 -8.72 -26.55 16.40
N ILE A 36 -8.51 -25.39 17.03
CA ILE A 36 -8.87 -24.08 16.46
C ILE A 36 -8.16 -23.84 15.13
N LEU A 37 -6.86 -24.12 15.04
CA LEU A 37 -6.08 -23.96 13.80
C LEU A 37 -6.57 -24.90 12.69
N VAL A 38 -6.82 -26.18 13.01
CA VAL A 38 -7.34 -27.15 12.05
C VAL A 38 -8.72 -26.74 11.54
N THR A 39 -9.62 -26.33 12.43
CA THR A 39 -10.99 -25.92 12.07
C THR A 39 -10.97 -24.66 11.21
N ASN A 40 -10.17 -23.64 11.56
CA ASN A 40 -10.05 -22.43 10.75
C ASN A 40 -9.41 -22.65 9.38
N ARG A 41 -8.61 -23.70 9.21
CA ARG A 41 -8.00 -24.08 7.94
C ARG A 41 -8.88 -25.06 7.16
N CYS A 42 -8.93 -26.31 7.61
CA CYS A 42 -9.62 -27.40 6.91
C CYS A 42 -11.14 -27.31 7.05
N GLY A 43 -11.64 -26.91 8.23
CA GLY A 43 -13.08 -26.76 8.45
C GLY A 43 -13.66 -25.67 7.54
N SER A 44 -13.00 -24.51 7.50
CA SER A 44 -13.38 -23.41 6.59
C SER A 44 -13.39 -23.83 5.12
N ASP A 45 -12.41 -24.64 4.69
CA ASP A 45 -12.36 -25.14 3.30
C ASP A 45 -13.51 -26.09 2.99
N ARG A 46 -13.85 -26.99 3.92
CA ARG A 46 -14.98 -27.92 3.76
C ARG A 46 -16.31 -27.17 3.73
N ILE A 47 -16.52 -26.22 4.64
CA ILE A 47 -17.71 -25.36 4.64
C ILE A 47 -17.80 -24.60 3.32
N GLY A 48 -16.69 -24.00 2.87
CA GLY A 48 -16.62 -23.29 1.59
C GLY A 48 -17.01 -24.18 0.40
N ALA A 49 -16.52 -25.42 0.36
CA ALA A 49 -16.88 -26.38 -0.69
C ALA A 49 -18.37 -26.80 -0.64
N LEU A 50 -18.95 -26.93 0.56
CA LEU A 50 -20.36 -27.27 0.75
C LEU A 50 -21.29 -26.14 0.28
N ILE A 51 -20.95 -24.88 0.56
CA ILE A 51 -21.81 -23.73 0.21
C ILE A 51 -21.55 -23.19 -1.20
N ALA A 52 -20.39 -23.50 -1.82
CA ALA A 52 -20.01 -22.95 -3.11
C ALA A 52 -21.06 -23.14 -4.21
N PRO A 53 -21.71 -24.31 -4.38
CA PRO A 53 -22.75 -24.49 -5.40
C PRO A 53 -23.93 -23.54 -5.24
N TRP A 54 -24.34 -23.25 -3.99
CA TRP A 54 -25.44 -22.32 -3.71
C TRP A 54 -25.04 -20.87 -4.00
N ILE A 55 -23.82 -20.48 -3.63
CA ILE A 55 -23.28 -19.15 -3.96
C ILE A 55 -23.18 -18.98 -5.49
N GLU A 56 -22.74 -20.01 -6.21
CA GLU A 56 -22.64 -19.99 -7.66
C GLU A 56 -24.02 -19.91 -8.33
N ALA A 57 -25.01 -20.67 -7.84
CA ALA A 57 -26.38 -20.61 -8.33
C ALA A 57 -27.02 -19.23 -8.12
N VAL A 58 -26.85 -18.65 -6.92
CA VAL A 58 -27.34 -17.28 -6.62
C VAL A 58 -26.61 -16.27 -7.49
N ALA A 59 -25.29 -16.40 -7.68
CA ALA A 59 -24.54 -15.49 -8.51
C ALA A 59 -25.01 -15.49 -9.97
N ALA A 60 -25.26 -16.67 -10.52
CA ALA A 60 -25.81 -16.82 -11.86
C ALA A 60 -27.24 -16.26 -11.95
N ALA A 61 -28.11 -16.56 -10.99
CA ALA A 61 -29.49 -16.08 -10.97
C ALA A 61 -29.59 -14.54 -10.86
N GLN A 62 -28.64 -13.92 -10.16
CA GLN A 62 -28.56 -12.46 -10.00
C GLN A 62 -27.74 -11.78 -11.13
N GLY A 63 -27.23 -12.53 -12.10
CA GLY A 63 -26.42 -11.98 -13.20
C GLY A 63 -25.08 -11.40 -12.76
N TYR A 64 -24.52 -11.83 -11.62
CA TYR A 64 -23.21 -11.37 -11.17
C TYR A 64 -22.09 -11.92 -12.05
N HIS A 65 -21.20 -11.03 -12.50
CA HIS A 65 -20.00 -11.42 -13.25
C HIS A 65 -19.00 -12.16 -12.35
N ARG A 66 -18.49 -13.29 -12.85
CA ARG A 66 -17.42 -14.05 -12.17
C ARG A 66 -16.08 -13.70 -12.81
N PRO A 67 -15.11 -13.16 -12.05
CA PRO A 67 -13.79 -12.86 -12.59
C PRO A 67 -13.14 -14.09 -13.21
N ALA A 68 -12.82 -14.01 -14.50
CA ALA A 68 -12.24 -15.11 -15.25
C ALA A 68 -10.78 -15.39 -14.81
N PRO A 69 -10.31 -16.65 -14.90
CA PRO A 69 -8.89 -16.97 -14.86
C PRO A 69 -8.10 -16.20 -15.93
N GLN A 70 -6.90 -15.76 -15.57
CA GLN A 70 -6.04 -14.92 -16.40
C GLN A 70 -4.69 -15.63 -16.60
N ALA A 71 -4.26 -15.75 -17.84
CA ALA A 71 -2.93 -16.30 -18.17
C ALA A 71 -1.81 -15.38 -17.65
N GLN A 72 -2.03 -14.06 -17.73
CA GLN A 72 -1.13 -13.03 -17.20
C GLN A 72 -1.88 -12.16 -16.17
N PRO A 73 -1.99 -12.61 -14.91
CA PRO A 73 -2.70 -11.83 -13.89
C PRO A 73 -2.03 -10.46 -13.65
N VAL A 74 -2.80 -9.39 -13.83
CA VAL A 74 -2.48 -8.05 -13.34
C VAL A 74 -2.86 -7.94 -11.87
N VAL A 75 -1.97 -7.37 -11.06
CA VAL A 75 -2.25 -7.02 -9.66
C VAL A 75 -2.10 -5.53 -9.46
N MET A 76 -3.16 -4.88 -9.00
CA MET A 76 -3.15 -3.49 -8.53
C MET A 76 -3.23 -3.50 -7.01
N THR A 77 -2.32 -2.81 -6.34
CA THR A 77 -2.28 -2.75 -4.87
C THR A 77 -2.22 -1.32 -4.39
N VAL A 78 -3.14 -0.94 -3.51
CA VAL A 78 -3.11 0.36 -2.85
C VAL A 78 -2.57 0.21 -1.44
N LYS A 79 -1.58 1.03 -1.10
CA LYS A 79 -0.95 1.14 0.21
C LYS A 79 -1.10 2.56 0.73
N GLY A 80 -1.35 2.68 2.02
CA GLY A 80 -1.68 3.95 2.65
C GLY A 80 -2.30 3.73 4.01
N ALA A 81 -2.10 4.68 4.92
CA ALA A 81 -2.70 4.64 6.25
C ALA A 81 -4.23 4.57 6.18
N SER A 82 -4.88 4.26 7.31
CA SER A 82 -6.33 4.38 7.39
C SER A 82 -6.76 5.81 7.07
N ALA A 83 -7.89 5.98 6.38
CA ALA A 83 -8.42 7.28 5.95
C ALA A 83 -7.53 8.15 5.01
N SER A 84 -6.44 7.60 4.44
CA SER A 84 -5.62 8.27 3.39
C SER A 84 -6.31 8.44 2.02
N GLY A 85 -7.54 7.93 1.86
CA GLY A 85 -8.28 8.01 0.60
C GLY A 85 -7.95 6.93 -0.43
N LYS A 86 -7.50 5.74 -0.02
CA LYS A 86 -7.29 4.59 -0.92
C LYS A 86 -8.47 4.25 -1.84
N SER A 87 -9.70 4.51 -1.40
CA SER A 87 -10.90 4.27 -2.21
C SER A 87 -11.21 5.40 -3.20
N THR A 88 -10.68 6.61 -3.00
CA THR A 88 -10.93 7.75 -3.91
C THR A 88 -10.25 7.57 -5.27
N ILE A 89 -9.25 6.70 -5.35
CA ILE A 89 -8.52 6.42 -6.59
C ILE A 89 -9.14 5.30 -7.44
N ARG A 90 -10.24 4.70 -7.00
CA ARG A 90 -10.90 3.59 -7.70
C ARG A 90 -11.31 3.90 -9.14
N PRO A 91 -11.88 5.09 -9.45
CA PRO A 91 -12.16 5.47 -10.84
C PRO A 91 -10.90 5.44 -11.71
N TYR A 92 -9.79 6.03 -11.24
CA TYR A 92 -8.54 6.07 -11.99
C TYR A 92 -7.91 4.66 -12.16
N GLN A 93 -8.09 3.75 -11.19
CA GLN A 93 -7.68 2.36 -11.34
C GLN A 93 -8.49 1.63 -12.41
N ARG A 94 -9.79 1.94 -12.53
CA ARG A 94 -10.64 1.42 -13.61
C ARG A 94 -10.17 1.95 -14.96
N ASP A 95 -9.85 3.23 -15.06
CA ASP A 95 -9.33 3.82 -16.30
C ASP A 95 -7.96 3.22 -16.68
N LEU A 96 -7.08 3.02 -15.69
CA LEU A 96 -5.82 2.31 -15.87
C LEU A 96 -6.04 0.90 -16.38
N ALA A 97 -7.02 0.15 -15.84
CA ALA A 97 -7.35 -1.19 -16.34
C ALA A 97 -7.68 -1.14 -17.84
N GLY A 98 -8.49 -0.17 -18.28
CA GLY A 98 -8.76 0.07 -19.71
C GLY A 98 -7.50 0.35 -20.52
N ARG A 99 -6.65 1.28 -20.07
CA ARG A 99 -5.40 1.65 -20.76
C ARG A 99 -4.42 0.48 -20.92
N ILE A 100 -4.39 -0.45 -19.96
CA ILE A 100 -3.48 -1.61 -20.00
C ILE A 100 -4.09 -2.84 -20.70
N GLY A 101 -5.30 -2.70 -21.26
CA GLY A 101 -6.02 -3.77 -21.95
C GLY A 101 -6.66 -4.81 -21.03
N ALA A 102 -6.85 -4.48 -19.75
CA ALA A 102 -7.48 -5.36 -18.77
C ALA A 102 -8.95 -5.00 -18.54
N GLN A 103 -9.82 -6.00 -18.48
CA GLN A 103 -11.24 -5.79 -18.20
C GLN A 103 -11.44 -5.56 -16.70
N TRP A 104 -12.03 -4.42 -16.32
CA TRP A 104 -12.26 -4.06 -14.91
C TRP A 104 -13.06 -5.12 -14.15
N GLN A 105 -14.07 -5.70 -14.81
CA GLN A 105 -14.92 -6.76 -14.24
C GLN A 105 -14.15 -8.03 -13.86
N ASP A 106 -12.97 -8.26 -14.45
CA ASP A 106 -12.12 -9.42 -14.14
C ASP A 106 -11.15 -9.20 -12.97
N PHE A 107 -11.22 -8.04 -12.31
CA PHE A 107 -10.50 -7.80 -11.05
C PHE A 107 -11.31 -8.30 -9.86
N ALA A 108 -10.75 -9.27 -9.14
CA ALA A 108 -11.24 -9.64 -7.82
C ALA A 108 -10.73 -8.64 -6.77
N VAL A 109 -11.65 -7.95 -6.09
CA VAL A 109 -11.32 -7.00 -5.03
C VAL A 109 -11.02 -7.75 -3.73
N ILE A 110 -9.82 -7.58 -3.20
CA ILE A 110 -9.36 -8.18 -1.94
C ILE A 110 -9.38 -7.11 -0.86
N THR A 111 -10.45 -7.09 -0.06
CA THR A 111 -10.62 -6.16 1.06
C THR A 111 -11.28 -6.85 2.26
N PRO A 112 -10.53 -7.25 3.30
CA PRO A 112 -11.10 -7.98 4.43
C PRO A 112 -11.99 -7.09 5.32
N ASP A 113 -11.81 -5.76 5.29
CA ASP A 113 -12.59 -4.82 6.11
C ASP A 113 -14.08 -4.76 5.74
N VAL A 114 -14.48 -5.21 4.54
CA VAL A 114 -15.90 -5.29 4.17
C VAL A 114 -16.68 -6.26 5.08
N TRP A 115 -15.99 -7.27 5.63
CA TRP A 115 -16.61 -8.31 6.43
C TRP A 115 -17.04 -7.84 7.82
N ARG A 116 -16.50 -6.72 8.33
CA ARG A 116 -16.82 -6.21 9.68
C ARG A 116 -18.31 -6.01 9.92
N LYS A 117 -19.05 -5.59 8.90
CA LYS A 117 -20.51 -5.38 8.97
C LYS A 117 -21.31 -6.67 9.14
N PHE A 118 -20.72 -7.82 8.85
CA PHE A 118 -21.36 -9.14 9.00
C PHE A 118 -20.91 -9.86 10.28
N LEU A 119 -19.91 -9.31 10.99
CA LEU A 119 -19.35 -9.90 12.19
C LEU A 119 -19.95 -9.34 13.47
N LEU A 120 -20.55 -8.15 13.39
CA LEU A 120 -21.08 -7.42 14.53
C LEU A 120 -22.39 -6.78 14.13
N ASP A 121 -23.39 -6.90 15.00
CA ASP A 121 -24.59 -6.09 14.93
C ASP A 121 -24.25 -4.69 15.45
N TYR A 122 -24.15 -3.72 14.53
CA TYR A 122 -23.79 -2.35 14.88
C TYR A 122 -24.95 -1.64 15.58
N ASP A 123 -26.19 -2.00 15.27
CA ASP A 123 -27.38 -1.31 15.77
C ASP A 123 -27.61 -1.67 17.25
N SER A 124 -27.26 -2.91 17.64
CA SER A 124 -27.34 -3.34 19.04
C SER A 124 -26.35 -2.62 19.98
N LEU A 125 -25.38 -1.85 19.46
CA LEU A 125 -24.35 -1.19 20.28
C LEU A 125 -24.80 0.14 20.89
N GLY A 126 -25.91 0.73 20.40
CA GLY A 126 -26.40 2.02 20.88
C GLY A 126 -25.32 3.11 20.89
N GLU A 127 -25.11 3.76 22.03
CA GLU A 127 -24.10 4.81 22.21
C GLU A 127 -22.67 4.31 21.97
N ALA A 128 -22.41 3.03 22.20
CA ALA A 128 -21.08 2.42 22.05
C ALA A 128 -20.73 2.13 20.58
N ARG A 129 -21.60 2.41 19.60
CA ARG A 129 -21.34 2.16 18.17
C ARG A 129 -20.02 2.76 17.65
N ARG A 130 -19.53 3.83 18.29
CA ARG A 130 -18.23 4.46 17.95
C ARG A 130 -17.02 3.57 18.24
N TYR A 131 -17.18 2.51 19.03
CA TYR A 131 -16.13 1.55 19.37
C TYR A 131 -16.23 0.24 18.59
N ALA A 132 -17.15 0.14 17.62
CA ALA A 132 -17.43 -1.09 16.89
C ALA A 132 -16.23 -1.63 16.08
N GLY A 133 -15.38 -0.75 15.54
CA GLY A 133 -14.24 -1.13 14.69
C GLY A 133 -13.28 -2.11 15.37
N PRO A 134 -12.70 -1.76 16.53
CA PRO A 134 -11.80 -2.64 17.28
C PRO A 134 -12.41 -3.99 17.71
N LEU A 135 -13.72 -4.07 17.93
CA LEU A 135 -14.39 -5.29 18.42
C LEU A 135 -14.33 -6.49 17.47
N THR A 136 -13.96 -6.27 16.20
CA THR A 136 -13.88 -7.31 15.16
C THR A 136 -12.47 -7.53 14.62
N GLY A 137 -11.44 -7.04 15.33
CA GLY A 137 -10.05 -7.08 14.89
C GLY A 137 -9.54 -8.49 14.58
N HIS A 138 -9.64 -9.40 15.56
CA HIS A 138 -9.15 -10.77 15.43
C HIS A 138 -9.91 -11.57 14.36
N GLU A 139 -11.22 -11.37 14.24
CA GLU A 139 -12.05 -12.03 13.22
C GLU A 139 -11.61 -11.61 11.81
N VAL A 140 -11.32 -10.33 11.61
CA VAL A 140 -10.84 -9.80 10.33
C VAL A 140 -9.46 -10.38 9.98
N GLU A 141 -8.56 -10.56 10.95
CA GLU A 141 -7.28 -11.25 10.73
C GLU A 141 -7.47 -12.70 10.28
N ILE A 142 -8.41 -13.42 10.90
CA ILE A 142 -8.76 -14.80 10.50
C ILE A 142 -9.32 -14.83 9.08
N ILE A 143 -10.17 -13.86 8.71
CA ILE A 143 -10.74 -13.74 7.37
C ILE A 143 -9.64 -13.44 6.33
N ASP A 144 -8.74 -12.49 6.60
CA ASP A 144 -7.64 -12.19 5.68
C ASP A 144 -6.73 -13.41 5.47
N ALA A 145 -6.42 -14.16 6.55
CA ALA A 145 -5.66 -15.40 6.45
C ALA A 145 -6.38 -16.48 5.61
N LYS A 146 -7.72 -16.55 5.68
CA LYS A 146 -8.53 -17.44 4.83
C LYS A 146 -8.50 -16.99 3.37
N LEU A 147 -8.61 -15.69 3.10
CA LEU A 147 -8.48 -15.11 1.76
C LEU A 147 -7.10 -15.42 1.15
N ASP A 148 -6.03 -15.26 1.92
CA ASP A 148 -4.66 -15.57 1.47
C ASP A 148 -4.51 -17.03 1.02
N ARG A 149 -5.02 -17.97 1.83
CA ARG A 149 -5.01 -19.39 1.49
C ARG A 149 -5.86 -19.70 0.26
N TYR A 150 -7.02 -19.07 0.14
CA TYR A 150 -7.89 -19.23 -1.01
C TYR A 150 -7.20 -18.77 -2.30
N ILE A 151 -6.63 -17.55 -2.30
CA ILE A 151 -5.92 -17.02 -3.47
C ILE A 151 -4.68 -17.84 -3.79
N THR A 152 -3.92 -18.29 -2.78
CA THR A 152 -2.76 -19.15 -2.99
C THR A 152 -3.13 -20.46 -3.68
N ARG A 153 -4.23 -21.12 -3.27
CA ARG A 153 -4.73 -22.32 -3.95
C ARG A 153 -5.28 -22.03 -5.35
N LYS A 154 -5.95 -20.88 -5.53
CA LYS A 154 -6.46 -20.44 -6.84
C LYS A 154 -5.31 -20.23 -7.82
N ALA A 155 -4.21 -19.62 -7.37
CA ALA A 155 -2.99 -19.43 -8.15
C ALA A 155 -2.29 -20.76 -8.48
N ALA A 156 -2.12 -21.65 -7.51
CA ALA A 156 -1.51 -22.96 -7.72
C ALA A 156 -2.28 -23.83 -8.74
N GLY A 157 -3.59 -23.64 -8.85
CA GLY A 157 -4.42 -24.29 -9.85
C GLY A 157 -4.50 -23.58 -11.21
N GLY A 158 -3.70 -22.54 -11.46
CA GLY A 158 -3.74 -21.76 -12.71
C GLY A 158 -5.04 -20.99 -12.94
N ARG A 159 -5.82 -20.75 -11.88
CA ARG A 159 -7.18 -20.16 -11.98
C ARG A 159 -7.24 -18.70 -11.54
N LEU A 160 -6.10 -18.02 -11.40
CA LEU A 160 -6.06 -16.69 -10.79
C LEU A 160 -6.70 -15.63 -11.69
N SER A 161 -7.52 -14.77 -11.11
CA SER A 161 -8.07 -13.58 -11.79
C SER A 161 -7.09 -12.41 -11.69
N HIS A 162 -7.40 -11.27 -12.31
CA HIS A 162 -6.74 -10.03 -11.89
C HIS A 162 -7.09 -9.75 -10.41
N LEU A 163 -6.21 -9.06 -9.69
CA LEU A 163 -6.42 -8.74 -8.27
C LEU A 163 -6.35 -7.24 -8.04
N LEU A 164 -7.33 -6.71 -7.33
CA LEU A 164 -7.30 -5.36 -6.78
C LEU A 164 -7.21 -5.46 -5.26
N ILE A 165 -6.03 -5.18 -4.72
CA ILE A 165 -5.74 -5.39 -3.30
C ILE A 165 -5.86 -4.06 -2.56
N ASP A 166 -6.82 -4.00 -1.65
CA ASP A 166 -7.03 -2.87 -0.73
C ASP A 166 -7.18 -3.41 0.69
N ARG A 167 -6.01 -3.76 1.22
CA ARG A 167 -5.86 -4.23 2.59
C ARG A 167 -4.70 -3.51 3.26
N PHE A 168 -4.96 -3.10 4.48
CA PHE A 168 -3.94 -2.68 5.42
C PHE A 168 -3.66 -3.89 6.33
N ARG A 169 -2.44 -4.41 6.32
CA ARG A 169 -2.01 -5.38 7.34
C ARG A 169 -0.75 -4.87 7.97
N PHE A 170 -0.68 -5.05 9.28
CA PHE A 170 0.50 -4.70 10.06
C PHE A 170 1.75 -5.44 9.53
N ASP A 171 1.58 -6.71 9.16
CA ASP A 171 2.64 -7.54 8.60
C ASP A 171 2.97 -7.29 7.11
N SER A 172 2.15 -6.53 6.38
CA SER A 172 2.37 -6.28 4.94
C SER A 172 3.64 -5.46 4.68
N PHE A 173 4.15 -4.85 5.74
CA PHE A 173 5.33 -3.99 5.75
C PHE A 173 6.52 -4.63 6.48
N SER A 174 6.29 -5.70 7.25
CA SER A 174 7.33 -6.50 7.90
C SER A 174 7.82 -7.58 6.93
N THR A 175 8.71 -7.19 6.01
CA THR A 175 9.60 -8.17 5.39
C THR A 175 10.62 -8.59 6.44
N GLU A 176 10.52 -9.80 7.00
CA GLU A 176 11.59 -10.34 7.85
C GLU A 176 12.90 -10.32 7.05
N ALA A 177 13.96 -9.72 7.62
CA ALA A 177 15.27 -9.67 7.01
C ALA A 177 15.77 -11.10 6.75
N GLY A 178 15.94 -11.47 5.47
CA GLY A 178 16.42 -12.80 5.06
C GLY A 178 15.33 -13.77 4.55
N SER A 179 14.04 -13.40 4.60
CA SER A 179 13.00 -14.08 3.83
C SER A 179 12.73 -13.30 2.53
N ASP A 180 12.28 -13.99 1.48
CA ASP A 180 11.95 -13.38 0.17
C ASP A 180 10.88 -12.27 0.20
N GLY A 181 10.36 -11.87 1.38
CA GLY A 181 9.54 -10.69 1.70
C GLY A 181 8.19 -10.61 0.97
N ALA A 182 8.24 -10.66 -0.35
CA ALA A 182 7.16 -10.89 -1.28
C ALA A 182 6.50 -12.28 -1.16
N GLY A 183 7.17 -13.29 -0.59
CA GLY A 183 6.68 -14.68 -0.50
C GLY A 183 5.30 -14.81 0.19
N GLN A 184 4.93 -13.85 1.03
CA GLN A 184 3.65 -13.82 1.73
C GLN A 184 2.64 -12.83 1.11
N LEU A 185 3.09 -11.91 0.24
CA LEU A 185 2.23 -10.91 -0.39
C LEU A 185 1.48 -11.51 -1.59
N LEU A 186 0.18 -11.29 -1.70
CA LEU A 186 -0.61 -11.72 -2.87
C LEU A 186 -0.13 -11.07 -4.17
N THR A 187 0.54 -9.93 -4.07
CA THR A 187 1.22 -9.23 -5.17
C THR A 187 2.19 -10.13 -5.93
N ARG A 188 2.78 -11.15 -5.29
CA ARG A 188 3.67 -12.14 -5.93
C ARG A 188 3.03 -12.96 -7.03
N PHE A 189 1.71 -13.00 -7.09
CA PHE A 189 1.01 -13.74 -8.13
C PHE A 189 0.75 -12.91 -9.39
N GLY A 190 1.06 -11.61 -9.37
CA GLY A 190 0.93 -10.75 -10.55
C GLY A 190 2.08 -10.96 -11.52
N GLN A 191 1.76 -11.20 -12.79
CA GLN A 191 2.74 -11.08 -13.88
C GLN A 191 3.03 -9.61 -14.21
N ARG A 192 2.04 -8.73 -14.03
CA ARG A 192 2.20 -7.27 -14.07
C ARG A 192 1.73 -6.70 -12.74
N VAL A 193 2.54 -5.86 -12.11
CA VAL A 193 2.26 -5.31 -10.78
C VAL A 193 2.15 -3.79 -10.86
N TYR A 194 1.10 -3.24 -10.26
CA TYR A 194 0.89 -1.80 -10.08
C TYR A 194 0.78 -1.49 -8.59
N LEU A 195 1.69 -0.69 -8.07
CA LEU A 195 1.71 -0.26 -6.67
C LEU A 195 1.34 1.22 -6.55
N GLN A 196 0.28 1.51 -5.81
CA GLN A 196 -0.12 2.87 -5.49
C GLN A 196 0.12 3.16 -4.01
N PHE A 197 0.90 4.19 -3.71
CA PHE A 197 1.22 4.63 -2.35
C PHE A 197 0.52 5.97 -2.06
N MET A 198 -0.53 5.94 -1.26
CA MET A 198 -1.25 7.12 -0.81
C MET A 198 -0.50 7.79 0.34
N ILE A 199 -0.02 9.00 0.09
CA ILE A 199 0.63 9.86 1.07
C ILE A 199 -0.38 10.91 1.52
N THR A 200 -0.57 11.02 2.82
CA THR A 200 -1.51 11.97 3.44
C THR A 200 -0.95 12.32 4.81
N PRO A 201 -0.93 13.60 5.20
CA PRO A 201 -0.49 14.00 6.53
C PRO A 201 -1.28 13.25 7.63
N PRO A 202 -0.62 12.67 8.63
CA PRO A 202 -1.25 11.96 9.73
C PRO A 202 -2.42 12.69 10.39
N GLU A 203 -2.30 13.99 10.66
CA GLU A 203 -3.35 14.84 11.23
C GLU A 203 -4.60 14.89 10.35
N GLU A 204 -4.44 15.00 9.03
CA GLU A 204 -5.56 14.99 8.08
C GLU A 204 -6.27 13.63 8.07
N THR A 205 -5.54 12.53 8.27
CA THR A 205 -6.18 11.20 8.33
C THR A 205 -7.11 11.07 9.53
N VAL A 206 -6.84 11.78 10.64
CA VAL A 206 -7.71 11.82 11.82
C VAL A 206 -9.01 12.55 11.51
N GLU A 207 -8.92 13.74 10.92
CA GLU A 207 -10.11 14.51 10.53
C GLU A 207 -10.97 13.78 9.49
N ARG A 208 -10.34 13.17 8.48
CA ARG A 208 -11.04 12.37 7.46
C ARG A 208 -11.72 11.15 8.06
N ALA A 209 -11.06 10.48 9.02
CA ALA A 209 -11.66 9.35 9.72
C ALA A 209 -12.86 9.78 10.57
N TRP A 210 -12.80 10.95 11.22
CA TRP A 210 -13.94 11.51 11.96
C TRP A 210 -15.14 11.73 11.05
N LYS A 211 -14.96 12.47 9.94
CA LYS A 211 -16.01 12.73 8.94
C LYS A 211 -16.63 11.43 8.39
N ARG A 212 -15.80 10.41 8.12
CA ARG A 212 -16.26 9.08 7.70
C ARG A 212 -17.02 8.34 8.82
N GLY A 213 -16.64 8.55 10.08
CA GLY A 213 -17.36 8.07 11.25
C GLY A 213 -18.77 8.64 11.32
N GLU A 214 -18.92 9.94 11.10
CA GLU A 214 -20.22 10.62 11.05
C GLU A 214 -21.08 10.13 9.89
N GLU A 215 -20.51 10.03 8.69
CA GLU A 215 -21.25 9.67 7.46
C GLU A 215 -21.63 8.18 7.40
N PHE A 216 -20.76 7.28 7.85
CA PHE A 216 -20.92 5.83 7.65
C PHE A 216 -20.89 5.00 8.94
N GLY A 217 -20.83 5.63 10.12
CA GLY A 217 -20.72 4.95 11.41
C GLY A 217 -19.37 4.25 11.65
N ARG A 218 -18.36 4.53 10.82
CA ARG A 218 -17.04 3.85 10.86
C ARG A 218 -16.02 4.65 11.64
N TYR A 219 -16.18 4.68 12.95
CA TYR A 219 -15.25 5.33 13.86
C TYR A 219 -14.00 4.49 14.12
N LYS A 220 -12.90 5.20 14.45
CA LYS A 220 -11.63 4.60 14.83
C LYS A 220 -10.93 5.48 15.86
N ALA A 221 -10.23 4.86 16.81
CA ALA A 221 -9.48 5.61 17.81
C ALA A 221 -8.36 6.44 17.15
N VAL A 222 -8.10 7.62 17.70
CA VAL A 222 -7.05 8.54 17.21
C VAL A 222 -5.68 7.87 17.29
N GLU A 223 -5.37 7.22 18.42
CA GLU A 223 -4.12 6.50 18.61
C GLU A 223 -3.93 5.42 17.54
N ASP A 224 -4.97 4.63 17.24
CA ASP A 224 -4.90 3.62 16.17
C ASP A 224 -4.68 4.27 14.79
N LEU A 225 -5.28 5.42 14.51
CA LEU A 225 -5.09 6.13 13.24
C LEU A 225 -3.64 6.60 13.10
N LEU A 226 -3.09 7.22 14.14
CA LEU A 226 -1.70 7.70 14.14
C LEU A 226 -0.71 6.52 14.11
N ALA A 227 -0.95 5.45 14.87
CA ALA A 227 -0.14 4.24 14.81
C ALA A 227 -0.14 3.61 13.41
N HIS A 228 -1.30 3.56 12.74
CA HIS A 228 -1.40 3.10 11.35
C HIS A 228 -0.60 3.98 10.37
N ASN A 229 -0.50 5.29 10.62
CA ASN A 229 0.35 6.17 9.82
C ASN A 229 1.82 5.83 10.03
N VAL A 230 2.27 5.74 11.29
CA VAL A 230 3.66 5.39 11.63
C VAL A 230 4.09 4.11 10.92
N GLU A 231 3.24 3.09 10.99
CA GLU A 231 3.50 1.81 10.34
C GLU A 231 3.50 1.91 8.81
N ALA A 232 2.49 2.56 8.23
CA ALA A 232 2.42 2.74 6.78
C ALA A 232 3.70 3.39 6.26
N PHE A 233 4.09 4.53 6.83
CA PHE A 233 5.25 5.28 6.36
C PHE A 233 6.59 4.63 6.70
N THR A 234 6.66 3.84 7.78
CA THR A 234 7.83 2.99 8.06
C THR A 234 7.97 1.87 7.01
N GLY A 235 6.85 1.32 6.55
CA GLY A 235 6.81 0.18 5.66
C GLY A 235 6.89 0.49 4.17
N MET A 236 6.39 1.65 3.75
CA MET A 236 6.30 2.03 2.34
C MET A 236 7.65 1.97 1.60
N PRO A 237 8.75 2.57 2.10
CA PRO A 237 10.05 2.49 1.44
C PRO A 237 10.54 1.04 1.26
N ARG A 238 10.38 0.20 2.28
CA ARG A 238 10.79 -1.21 2.24
C ARG A 238 10.02 -1.99 1.18
N LEU A 239 8.70 -1.82 1.17
CA LEU A 239 7.83 -2.47 0.19
C LEU A 239 8.14 -1.96 -1.22
N PHE A 240 8.37 -0.66 -1.39
CA PHE A 240 8.79 -0.05 -2.64
C PHE A 240 10.06 -0.73 -3.18
N PHE A 241 11.16 -0.75 -2.42
CA PHE A 241 12.41 -1.35 -2.89
C PHE A 241 12.30 -2.86 -3.15
N THR A 242 11.51 -3.58 -2.34
CA THR A 242 11.24 -5.02 -2.53
C THR A 242 10.64 -5.32 -3.91
N TRP A 243 9.85 -4.40 -4.46
CA TRP A 243 9.15 -4.58 -5.73
C TRP A 243 9.80 -3.86 -6.89
N ALA A 244 10.19 -2.59 -6.73
CA ALA A 244 10.80 -1.79 -7.78
C ALA A 244 12.09 -2.45 -8.32
N LEU A 245 12.89 -3.08 -7.46
CA LEU A 245 14.15 -3.71 -7.86
C LEU A 245 13.99 -5.13 -8.46
N ARG A 246 12.75 -5.62 -8.59
CA ARG A 246 12.47 -6.90 -9.25
C ARG A 246 12.88 -6.82 -10.72
N ARG A 247 13.46 -7.90 -11.23
CA ARG A 247 13.82 -8.06 -12.66
C ARG A 247 13.06 -9.17 -13.36
N ASP A 248 12.32 -9.99 -12.60
CA ASP A 248 11.55 -11.13 -13.10
C ASP A 248 10.19 -10.73 -13.68
N ARG A 249 9.75 -9.48 -13.46
CA ARG A 249 8.45 -8.99 -13.93
C ARG A 249 8.38 -7.46 -13.98
N PRO A 250 7.50 -6.89 -14.82
CA PRO A 250 7.21 -5.47 -14.82
C PRO A 250 6.48 -5.05 -13.54
N VAL A 251 7.03 -4.03 -12.88
CA VAL A 251 6.46 -3.40 -11.69
C VAL A 251 6.35 -1.91 -11.91
N THR A 252 5.14 -1.40 -12.07
CA THR A 252 4.85 0.04 -12.08
C THR A 252 4.49 0.49 -10.67
N TYR A 253 4.96 1.65 -10.27
CA TYR A 253 4.61 2.24 -8.99
C TYR A 253 4.35 3.74 -9.09
N GLU A 254 3.58 4.24 -8.13
CA GLU A 254 3.23 5.65 -8.03
C GLU A 254 3.00 6.05 -6.57
N PHE A 255 3.58 7.16 -6.17
CA PHE A 255 3.33 7.87 -4.93
C PHE A 255 2.35 9.01 -5.21
N LEU A 256 1.25 9.04 -4.46
CA LEU A 256 0.12 9.93 -4.69
C LEU A 256 -0.06 10.84 -3.47
N ASP A 257 -0.13 12.13 -3.72
CA ASP A 257 -0.54 13.12 -2.73
C ASP A 257 -2.04 13.31 -2.81
N ASN A 258 -2.72 13.03 -1.69
CA ASN A 258 -4.16 13.17 -1.58
C ASN A 258 -4.58 14.32 -0.65
N SER A 259 -3.69 15.26 -0.35
CA SER A 259 -3.99 16.56 0.26
C SER A 259 -4.60 17.52 -0.75
N VAL A 260 -5.63 17.04 -1.46
CA VAL A 260 -6.42 17.80 -2.43
C VAL A 260 -7.89 17.87 -1.97
N PRO A 261 -8.69 18.82 -2.48
CA PRO A 261 -10.11 18.89 -2.16
C PRO A 261 -10.85 17.57 -2.41
N LYS A 262 -11.90 17.28 -1.62
CA LYS A 262 -12.71 16.07 -1.79
C LYS A 262 -13.29 16.02 -3.22
N GLY A 263 -13.04 14.92 -3.92
CA GLY A 263 -13.48 14.72 -5.31
C GLY A 263 -12.45 15.14 -6.36
N ALA A 264 -11.42 15.89 -5.99
CA ALA A 264 -10.32 16.20 -6.89
C ALA A 264 -9.42 14.97 -7.12
N ARG A 265 -8.73 14.98 -8.26
CA ARG A 265 -7.72 13.98 -8.60
C ARG A 265 -6.49 14.17 -7.70
N PRO A 266 -5.93 13.11 -7.09
CA PRO A 266 -4.69 13.23 -6.32
C PRO A 266 -3.55 13.67 -7.23
N LEU A 267 -2.54 14.30 -6.66
CA LEU A 267 -1.35 14.74 -7.39
C LEU A 267 -0.29 13.64 -7.40
N THR A 268 0.49 13.55 -8.48
CA THR A 268 1.61 12.61 -8.54
C THR A 268 2.83 13.18 -7.83
N ILE A 269 3.34 12.45 -6.83
CA ILE A 269 4.58 12.79 -6.11
C ILE A 269 5.78 12.24 -6.89
N ALA A 270 5.71 10.94 -7.19
CA ALA A 270 6.75 10.23 -7.91
C ALA A 270 6.14 8.99 -8.57
N PHE A 271 6.72 8.52 -9.65
CA PHE A 271 6.27 7.33 -10.36
C PHE A 271 7.44 6.63 -11.04
N GLY A 272 7.21 5.42 -11.53
CA GLY A 272 8.25 4.69 -12.23
C GLY A 272 7.86 3.28 -12.63
N THR A 273 8.79 2.63 -13.33
CA THR A 273 8.70 1.21 -13.67
C THR A 273 10.04 0.56 -13.34
N ASN A 274 10.00 -0.50 -12.54
CA ASN A 274 11.15 -1.24 -12.05
C ASN A 274 12.25 -0.32 -11.48
N ASP A 275 13.44 -0.31 -12.09
CA ASP A 275 14.61 0.43 -11.60
C ASP A 275 14.75 1.85 -12.19
N ALA A 276 13.64 2.42 -12.67
CA ALA A 276 13.56 3.81 -13.14
C ALA A 276 12.47 4.59 -12.39
N MET A 277 12.86 5.68 -11.73
CA MET A 277 11.99 6.56 -10.95
C MET A 277 12.02 8.00 -11.48
N THR A 278 10.85 8.64 -11.52
CA THR A 278 10.67 10.07 -11.75
C THR A 278 10.07 10.68 -10.50
N ILE A 279 10.67 11.76 -10.00
CA ILE A 279 10.26 12.50 -8.82
C ILE A 279 9.78 13.88 -9.28
N LEU A 280 8.50 14.16 -9.04
CA LEU A 280 7.85 15.43 -9.34
C LEU A 280 7.76 16.34 -8.09
N ASP A 281 7.84 15.74 -6.91
CA ASP A 281 7.72 16.44 -5.64
C ASP A 281 8.63 15.80 -4.58
N ALA A 282 9.85 16.32 -4.51
CA ALA A 282 10.88 15.80 -3.61
C ALA A 282 10.55 16.09 -2.13
N LYS A 283 9.84 17.18 -1.82
CA LYS A 283 9.44 17.51 -0.44
C LYS A 283 8.43 16.51 0.11
N ALA A 284 7.49 16.03 -0.72
CA ALA A 284 6.55 15.00 -0.30
C ALA A 284 7.22 13.66 -0.01
N LEU A 285 8.33 13.32 -0.70
CA LEU A 285 9.13 12.14 -0.36
C LEU A 285 9.88 12.30 0.98
N LEU A 286 10.37 13.49 1.31
CA LEU A 286 10.93 13.77 2.66
C LEU A 286 9.87 13.59 3.75
N ALA A 287 8.63 14.02 3.47
CA ALA A 287 7.53 13.95 4.43
C ALA A 287 7.24 12.51 4.88
N ILE A 288 7.51 11.49 4.05
CA ILE A 288 7.35 10.07 4.41
C ILE A 288 8.19 9.72 5.67
N GLU A 289 9.45 10.15 5.75
CA GLU A 289 10.32 9.91 6.91
C GLU A 289 9.91 10.77 8.12
N ARG A 290 9.26 11.91 7.90
CA ARG A 290 8.70 12.72 8.99
C ARG A 290 7.44 12.08 9.57
N TYR A 291 6.54 11.56 8.73
CA TYR A 291 5.25 11.00 9.18
C TYR A 291 5.36 9.71 9.98
N ARG A 292 6.50 9.02 9.92
CA ARG A 292 6.78 7.86 10.79
C ARG A 292 7.30 8.22 12.19
N ARG A 293 7.59 9.50 12.47
CA ARG A 293 8.17 9.98 13.74
C ARG A 293 7.16 10.69 14.64
N ILE A 294 5.88 10.65 14.30
CA ILE A 294 4.81 11.37 15.00
C ILE A 294 4.50 10.80 16.40
N ASP A 295 3.93 11.64 17.26
CA ASP A 295 3.40 11.21 18.57
C ASP A 295 1.99 10.61 18.41
N ILE A 296 1.88 9.29 18.59
CA ILE A 296 0.61 8.57 18.53
C ILE A 296 -0.35 8.91 19.69
N ARG A 297 0.15 9.55 20.75
CA ARG A 297 -0.63 10.00 21.91
C ARG A 297 -1.06 11.47 21.81
N ALA A 298 -0.82 12.10 20.67
CA ALA A 298 -1.22 13.48 20.40
C ALA A 298 -2.71 13.70 20.69
N ARG A 299 -3.02 14.78 21.42
CA ARG A 299 -4.40 15.15 21.79
C ARG A 299 -4.94 16.33 20.97
N ALA A 300 -4.06 17.01 20.25
CA ALA A 300 -4.40 18.07 19.29
C ALA A 300 -3.51 17.94 18.04
N ALA A 301 -3.94 18.52 16.92
CA ALA A 301 -3.20 18.48 15.66
C ALA A 301 -1.76 19.03 15.80
N ALA A 302 -1.59 20.09 16.59
CA ALA A 302 -0.28 20.69 16.86
C ALA A 302 0.68 19.77 17.63
N ASP A 303 0.16 18.75 18.32
CA ASP A 303 0.96 17.82 19.12
C ASP A 303 1.51 16.66 18.27
N VAL A 304 0.98 16.41 17.07
CA VAL A 304 1.33 15.26 16.22
C VAL A 304 2.82 15.19 15.91
N TYR A 305 3.47 16.35 15.75
CA TYR A 305 4.92 16.44 15.50
C TYR A 305 5.72 16.97 16.69
N ARG A 306 5.13 17.02 17.90
CA ARG A 306 5.83 17.54 19.07
C ARG A 306 7.07 16.68 19.35
N GLY A 307 8.24 17.33 19.45
CA GLY A 307 9.51 16.65 19.69
C GLY A 307 10.12 15.98 18.46
N VAL A 308 9.49 16.08 17.29
CA VAL A 308 10.10 15.66 16.02
C VAL A 308 11.10 16.74 15.60
N ALA A 309 12.39 16.44 15.76
CA ALA A 309 13.45 17.35 15.36
C ALA A 309 13.44 17.57 13.84
N ASP A 310 13.69 18.81 13.45
CA ASP A 310 13.85 19.20 12.06
C ASP A 310 15.24 18.78 11.57
N GLU A 311 15.34 17.52 11.15
CA GLU A 311 16.60 16.87 10.77
C GLU A 311 16.57 16.52 9.27
N PRO A 312 17.07 17.40 8.39
CA PRO A 312 17.07 17.18 6.95
C PRO A 312 17.73 15.86 6.53
N GLU A 313 18.80 15.46 7.22
CA GLU A 313 19.51 14.21 6.94
C GLU A 313 18.70 12.97 7.28
N ALA A 314 17.95 13.01 8.39
CA ALA A 314 17.07 11.92 8.78
C ALA A 314 15.87 11.81 7.83
N GLU A 315 15.34 12.94 7.38
CA GLU A 315 14.21 13.00 6.45
C GLU A 315 14.55 12.57 5.03
N ALA A 316 15.81 12.74 4.63
CA ALA A 316 16.26 12.40 3.29
C ALA A 316 16.65 10.92 3.12
N ARG A 317 16.51 10.07 4.15
CA ARG A 317 16.92 8.66 4.08
C ARG A 317 16.29 7.94 2.89
N PHE A 318 14.97 7.98 2.75
CA PHE A 318 14.29 7.32 1.63
C PHE A 318 14.77 7.86 0.27
N LEU A 319 14.87 9.18 0.12
CA LEU A 319 15.31 9.83 -1.12
C LEU A 319 16.75 9.45 -1.49
N ARG A 320 17.67 9.42 -0.52
CA ARG A 320 19.06 8.99 -0.71
C ARG A 320 19.16 7.50 -1.06
N GLU A 321 18.36 6.67 -0.41
CA GLU A 321 18.28 5.25 -0.74
C GLU A 321 17.76 5.03 -2.16
N ALA A 322 16.81 5.85 -2.63
CA ALA A 322 16.31 5.80 -4.00
C ALA A 322 17.44 6.11 -5.00
N LEU A 323 18.18 7.21 -4.79
CA LEU A 323 19.33 7.56 -5.62
C LEU A 323 20.43 6.49 -5.63
N ARG A 324 20.61 5.78 -4.51
CA ARG A 324 21.63 4.73 -4.38
C ARG A 324 21.23 3.42 -5.06
N GLN A 325 19.97 3.02 -4.97
CA GLN A 325 19.50 1.68 -5.36
C GLN A 325 18.77 1.64 -6.70
N VAL A 326 18.13 2.74 -7.10
CA VAL A 326 17.41 2.84 -8.36
C VAL A 326 18.39 3.25 -9.46
N SER A 327 18.42 2.49 -10.55
CA SER A 327 19.38 2.68 -11.64
C SER A 327 19.22 4.05 -12.30
N VAL A 328 18.00 4.52 -12.51
CA VAL A 328 17.73 5.84 -13.11
C VAL A 328 16.77 6.63 -12.24
N VAL A 329 17.17 7.81 -11.80
CA VAL A 329 16.31 8.74 -11.05
C VAL A 329 16.25 10.08 -11.76
N ARG A 330 15.05 10.55 -12.07
CA ARG A 330 14.78 11.85 -12.68
C ARG A 330 14.10 12.76 -11.68
N PHE A 331 14.51 14.02 -11.64
CA PHE A 331 13.72 15.09 -11.04
C PHE A 331 13.11 15.91 -12.16
N ALA A 332 11.80 16.11 -12.11
CA ALA A 332 11.08 16.86 -13.14
C ALA A 332 10.10 17.85 -12.50
N ASP A 333 9.85 18.94 -13.21
CA ASP A 333 8.81 19.89 -12.85
C ASP A 333 7.43 19.25 -13.02
N ARG A 334 6.57 19.35 -11.99
CA ARG A 334 5.26 18.69 -11.99
C ARG A 334 4.35 19.22 -13.10
N ALA A 335 4.35 20.52 -13.38
CA ALA A 335 3.38 21.15 -14.28
C ALA A 335 3.72 20.94 -15.75
N SER A 336 5.01 20.94 -16.09
CA SER A 336 5.48 20.82 -17.48
C SER A 336 5.95 19.41 -17.84
N GLY A 337 6.31 18.57 -16.85
CA GLY A 337 6.99 17.31 -17.10
C GLY A 337 8.45 17.46 -17.52
N ARG A 338 9.01 18.68 -17.53
CA ARG A 338 10.40 18.96 -17.91
C ARG A 338 11.36 18.42 -16.87
N VAL A 339 12.24 17.49 -17.27
CA VAL A 339 13.26 16.93 -16.41
C VAL A 339 14.38 17.94 -16.24
N PHE A 340 14.77 18.21 -15.00
CA PHE A 340 15.83 19.17 -14.70
C PHE A 340 17.07 18.55 -14.05
N ALA A 341 16.99 17.33 -13.55
CA ALA A 341 18.16 16.57 -13.13
C ALA A 341 17.95 15.07 -13.39
N ARG A 342 18.98 14.41 -13.90
CA ARG A 342 18.99 12.98 -14.18
C ARG A 342 20.18 12.31 -13.52
N PHE A 343 19.90 11.30 -12.73
CA PHE A 343 20.88 10.45 -12.07
C PHE A 343 20.87 9.06 -12.69
N GLU A 344 22.06 8.53 -12.91
CA GLU A 344 22.28 7.13 -13.30
C GLU A 344 23.23 6.47 -12.31
N SER A 345 22.76 5.41 -11.65
CA SER A 345 23.50 4.70 -10.59
C SER A 345 24.05 5.65 -9.51
N GLY A 346 23.24 6.62 -9.10
CA GLY A 346 23.57 7.64 -8.10
C GLY A 346 24.50 8.76 -8.59
N ARG A 347 24.92 8.77 -9.86
CA ARG A 347 25.73 9.85 -10.44
C ARG A 347 24.86 10.80 -11.25
N LEU A 348 25.05 12.10 -11.04
CA LEU A 348 24.40 13.14 -11.86
C LEU A 348 24.99 13.09 -13.28
N VAL A 349 24.16 12.81 -14.28
CA VAL A 349 24.58 12.67 -15.69
C VAL A 349 23.99 13.74 -16.61
N GLY A 350 22.89 14.38 -16.20
CA GLY A 350 22.24 15.43 -16.98
C GLY A 350 21.59 16.47 -16.09
N LEU A 351 21.69 17.74 -16.49
CA LEU A 351 21.13 18.86 -15.75
C LEU A 351 20.54 19.94 -16.68
N ASP A 352 19.38 20.47 -16.32
CA ASP A 352 18.87 21.76 -16.82
C ASP A 352 19.02 22.81 -15.70
N PRO A 353 20.01 23.72 -15.79
CA PRO A 353 20.25 24.73 -14.77
C PRO A 353 19.05 25.66 -14.53
N ALA A 354 18.28 25.96 -15.59
CA ALA A 354 17.12 26.85 -15.47
C ALA A 354 15.97 26.16 -14.72
N GLY A 355 15.68 24.90 -15.05
CA GLY A 355 14.73 24.06 -14.32
C GLY A 355 15.13 23.85 -12.86
N LEU A 356 16.41 23.58 -12.58
CA LEU A 356 16.92 23.46 -11.22
C LEU A 356 16.75 24.76 -10.41
N ALA A 357 17.08 25.91 -11.00
CA ALA A 357 16.92 27.22 -10.36
C ALA A 357 15.45 27.53 -10.07
N ALA A 358 14.53 27.16 -10.97
CA ALA A 358 13.10 27.30 -10.77
C ALA A 358 12.60 26.40 -9.63
N ALA A 359 13.00 25.12 -9.61
CA ALA A 359 12.63 24.16 -8.58
C ALA A 359 13.08 24.59 -7.17
N ARG A 360 14.25 25.24 -7.07
CA ARG A 360 14.79 25.76 -5.80
C ARG A 360 14.04 26.97 -5.23
N ARG A 361 13.08 27.55 -5.96
CA ARG A 361 12.23 28.63 -5.41
C ARG A 361 11.26 28.12 -4.34
N ASP A 362 10.85 26.85 -4.43
CA ASP A 362 10.10 26.19 -3.36
C ASP A 362 11.07 25.71 -2.28
N VAL A 363 10.92 26.23 -1.06
CA VAL A 363 11.85 25.97 0.06
C VAL A 363 11.93 24.48 0.41
N GLY A 364 10.79 23.78 0.40
CA GLY A 364 10.76 22.35 0.68
C GLY A 364 11.51 21.53 -0.36
N THR A 365 11.33 21.87 -1.63
CA THR A 365 12.02 21.24 -2.77
C THR A 365 13.50 21.57 -2.73
N ALA A 366 13.90 22.82 -2.48
CA ALA A 366 15.30 23.21 -2.33
C ALA A 366 16.00 22.40 -1.23
N ARG A 367 15.34 22.23 -0.08
CA ARG A 367 15.82 21.39 1.03
C ARG A 367 15.98 19.92 0.62
N ALA A 368 14.98 19.37 -0.06
CA ALA A 368 15.04 17.99 -0.54
C ALA A 368 16.18 17.77 -1.54
N LEU A 369 16.34 18.68 -2.49
CA LEU A 369 17.44 18.63 -3.47
C LEU A 369 18.81 18.78 -2.78
N ALA A 370 18.95 19.70 -1.81
CA ALA A 370 20.20 19.84 -1.05
C ALA A 370 20.58 18.54 -0.35
N ALA A 371 19.60 17.83 0.22
CA ALA A 371 19.84 16.56 0.90
C ALA A 371 20.30 15.43 -0.05
N THR A 372 20.16 15.58 -1.37
CA THR A 372 20.66 14.65 -2.39
C THR A 372 22.08 14.92 -2.86
N GLY A 373 22.69 16.04 -2.46
CA GLY A 373 23.99 16.48 -2.98
C GLY A 373 23.93 17.27 -4.28
N LEU A 374 22.72 17.62 -4.77
CA LEU A 374 22.52 18.50 -5.94
C LEU A 374 22.97 19.96 -5.73
N THR A 375 23.67 20.26 -4.64
CA THR A 375 24.10 21.60 -4.25
C THR A 375 25.51 21.98 -4.71
N GLU A 376 26.40 21.02 -4.98
CA GLU A 376 27.85 21.32 -4.95
C GLU A 376 28.64 20.95 -6.22
N GLN A 377 28.13 20.12 -7.14
CA GLN A 377 28.86 19.71 -8.34
C GLN A 377 27.96 19.68 -9.58
N THR A 378 27.75 20.84 -10.20
CA THR A 378 27.05 20.97 -11.49
C THR A 378 27.99 21.28 -12.64
N GLU A 379 29.27 21.52 -12.36
CA GLU A 379 30.29 21.76 -13.38
C GLU A 379 30.60 20.49 -14.18
N GLY A 380 30.61 20.59 -15.51
CA GLY A 380 30.91 19.47 -16.41
C GLY A 380 29.78 18.47 -16.64
N VAL A 381 28.59 18.70 -16.08
CA VAL A 381 27.40 17.85 -16.34
C VAL A 381 26.80 18.20 -17.70
N ALA A 382 26.40 17.18 -18.47
CA ALA A 382 25.81 17.37 -19.79
C ALA A 382 24.48 18.15 -19.71
N PRO A 383 24.18 19.01 -20.70
CA PRO A 383 22.89 19.68 -20.78
C PRO A 383 21.78 18.64 -20.96
N LEU A 384 20.67 18.84 -20.26
CA LEU A 384 19.49 17.99 -20.33
C LEU A 384 18.34 18.73 -21.03
N ASP A 385 17.77 18.08 -22.03
CA ASP A 385 16.53 18.51 -22.69
C ASP A 385 15.61 17.28 -22.82
N GLU A 386 14.90 16.98 -21.74
CA GLU A 386 14.00 15.83 -21.63
C GLU A 386 12.66 16.32 -21.07
N VAL A 387 11.57 16.02 -21.76
CA VAL A 387 10.20 16.36 -21.36
C VAL A 387 9.37 15.09 -21.35
N LEU A 388 8.74 14.80 -20.22
CA LEU A 388 7.92 13.61 -20.02
C LEU A 388 6.47 13.86 -20.47
N CYS A 389 5.86 12.86 -21.12
CA CYS A 389 4.47 12.90 -21.51
C CYS A 389 3.59 12.06 -20.55
N PRO A 390 2.56 12.63 -19.92
CA PRO A 390 1.65 11.87 -19.05
C PRO A 390 0.99 10.66 -19.73
N ASP A 391 0.62 10.78 -21.01
CA ASP A 391 -0.06 9.72 -21.77
C ASP A 391 0.83 8.49 -22.02
N GLU A 392 2.16 8.66 -21.97
CA GLU A 392 3.13 7.56 -22.09
C GLU A 392 3.37 6.84 -20.76
N THR A 393 2.70 7.26 -19.69
CA THR A 393 2.86 6.70 -18.35
C THR A 393 1.60 6.02 -17.84
N SER A 394 1.77 5.18 -16.82
CA SER A 394 0.66 4.49 -16.15
C SER A 394 0.21 5.19 -14.86
N THR A 395 0.45 6.51 -14.73
CA THR A 395 0.10 7.28 -13.54
C THR A 395 -1.41 7.46 -13.39
N LEU A 396 -1.88 7.42 -12.15
CA LEU A 396 -3.26 7.72 -11.76
C LEU A 396 -3.43 9.17 -11.35
N GLY A 397 -2.41 9.79 -10.75
CA GLY A 397 -2.46 11.16 -10.27
C GLY A 397 -2.32 12.18 -11.40
N ALA A 398 -2.66 13.43 -11.09
CA ALA A 398 -2.49 14.55 -12.00
C ALA A 398 -1.05 15.08 -11.96
N TRP A 399 -0.50 15.33 -13.16
CA TRP A 399 0.75 16.05 -13.43
C TRP A 399 0.84 16.35 -14.94
N GLY A 400 1.79 17.17 -15.34
CA GLY A 400 1.93 17.68 -16.70
C GLY A 400 0.88 18.75 -17.05
N PRO A 401 0.81 19.18 -18.32
CA PRO A 401 -0.12 20.21 -18.75
C PRO A 401 -1.60 19.78 -18.70
N GLU A 402 -1.89 18.52 -18.37
CA GLU A 402 -3.24 17.93 -18.37
C GLU A 402 -3.93 17.88 -17.00
N VAL A 403 -3.49 18.67 -16.01
CA VAL A 403 -4.06 18.67 -14.65
C VAL A 403 -5.59 18.88 -14.61
N ASP A 404 -6.19 19.43 -15.68
CA ASP A 404 -7.62 19.75 -15.77
C ASP A 404 -8.52 18.68 -16.46
N ARG A 405 -8.02 17.49 -16.82
CA ARG A 405 -8.92 16.43 -17.35
C ARG A 405 -9.81 15.88 -16.23
N ALA A 406 -11.04 16.40 -16.13
CA ALA A 406 -12.13 15.77 -15.39
C ALA A 406 -12.45 14.39 -15.98
N ILE A 407 -12.75 13.43 -15.09
CA ILE A 407 -13.16 12.06 -15.47
C ILE A 407 -14.45 12.17 -16.31
N SER A 408 -14.45 11.64 -17.53
CA SER A 408 -15.64 11.49 -18.38
C SER A 408 -16.51 10.32 -17.95
#